data_AF-A0A0C3D6A7-F1
#
_entry.id   AF-A0A0C3D6A7-F1
#
_cell.length_a   1.000
_cell.length_b   1.000
_cell.length_c   1.000
_cell.angle_alpha   90.00
_cell.angle_beta   90.00
_cell.angle_gamma   90.00
#
_symmetry.space_group_name_H-M   'P 1'
#
loop_
_entity.id
_entity.type
_entity.pdbx_description
1 polymer ?
#
loop_
_entity_poly.entity_id
_entity_poly.type
_entity_poly.pdbx_seq_one_letter_code
_entity_poly.pdbx_strand_id
1 'polypeptide(L)' 'QELLARYGKRKAFHTGSNSSCRQHIRSHYELYKARCAERGVSEHHHALPRTLL' A
#
# COMPACT_ATOMS: atom_id res chain seq x y z
N GLN A 1 20.11 7.33 17.91
CA GLN A 1 19.31 8.58 18.04
C GLN A 1 19.39 9.50 16.82
N GLU A 2 20.45 9.41 15.99
CA GLU A 2 20.71 10.31 14.85
C GLU A 2 19.63 10.34 13.75
N LEU A 3 19.04 9.19 13.41
CA LEU A 3 18.00 9.09 12.38
C LEU A 3 16.66 9.76 12.78
N LEU A 4 16.36 9.80 14.08
CA LEU A 4 15.14 10.43 14.60
C LEU A 4 15.21 11.96 14.53
N ALA A 5 16.35 12.53 14.88
CA ALA A 5 16.60 13.96 14.79
C ALA A 5 16.66 14.43 13.33
N ARG A 6 17.21 13.60 12.42
CA ARG A 6 17.45 13.97 11.03
C ARG A 6 16.24 13.76 10.10
N TYR A 7 15.39 12.77 10.36
CA TYR A 7 14.30 12.40 9.45
C TYR A 7 12.93 12.23 10.09
N GLY A 8 12.82 12.42 11.41
CA GLY A 8 11.59 12.25 12.17
C GLY A 8 11.15 10.78 12.32
N LYS A 9 10.21 10.55 13.24
CA LYS A 9 9.71 9.21 13.60
C LYS A 9 9.19 8.41 12.40
N ARG A 10 8.56 9.08 11.43
CA ARG A 10 7.90 8.42 10.29
C ARG A 10 8.88 7.71 9.35
N LYS A 11 10.06 8.29 9.12
CA LYS A 11 11.11 7.71 8.27
C LYS A 11 12.03 6.78 9.07
N ALA A 12 12.32 7.14 10.33
CA ALA A 12 13.15 6.34 11.22
C ALA A 12 12.53 4.97 11.55
N PHE A 13 11.21 4.90 11.70
CA PHE A 13 10.48 3.66 11.98
C PHE A 13 9.75 3.08 10.76
N HIS A 14 9.95 3.66 9.56
CA HIS A 14 9.30 3.23 8.31
C HIS A 14 7.76 3.13 8.36
N THR A 15 7.11 3.83 9.30
CA THR A 15 5.66 3.77 9.55
C THR A 15 4.82 4.46 8.48
N GLY A 16 5.45 5.10 7.49
CA GLY A 16 4.77 5.82 6.41
C GLY A 16 4.79 5.13 5.04
N SER A 17 5.43 3.96 4.89
CA SER A 17 5.66 3.34 3.58
C SER A 17 4.44 2.57 3.05
N ASN A 18 3.28 3.22 3.06
CA ASN A 18 2.04 2.65 2.55
C ASN A 18 1.89 2.98 1.06
N SER A 19 2.63 3.97 0.54
CA SER A 19 2.63 4.36 -0.87
C SER A 19 3.32 3.30 -1.74
N SER A 20 4.48 2.79 -1.30
CA SER A 20 5.20 1.72 -2.01
C SER A 20 4.36 0.44 -2.07
N CYS A 21 3.81 0.00 -0.93
CA CYS A 21 2.92 -1.16 -0.88
C CYS A 21 1.66 -0.99 -1.75
N ARG A 22 1.03 0.19 -1.73
CA ARG A 22 -0.13 0.47 -2.60
C ARG A 22 0.22 0.43 -4.08
N GLN A 23 1.39 0.95 -4.46
CA GLN A 23 1.85 0.93 -5.83
C GLN A 23 2.21 -0.50 -6.27
N HIS A 24 2.83 -1.29 -5.40
CA HIS A 24 3.10 -2.71 -5.63
C HIS A 24 1.81 -3.54 -5.82
N ILE A 25 0.80 -3.33 -4.97
CA ILE A 25 -0.50 -4.01 -5.12
C ILE A 25 -1.14 -3.67 -6.46
N ARG A 26 -1.06 -2.41 -6.91
CA ARG A 26 -1.56 -2.00 -8.23
C ARG A 26 -0.88 -2.74 -9.38
N SER A 27 0.43 -3.00 -9.30
CA SER A 27 1.14 -3.80 -10.30
C SER A 27 0.69 -5.25 -10.35
N HIS A 28 0.11 -5.77 -9.26
CA HIS A 28 -0.43 -7.13 -9.14
C HIS A 28 -1.95 -7.12 -8.88
N TYR A 29 -2.67 -6.16 -9.46
CA TYR A 29 -4.07 -5.91 -9.15
C TYR A 29 -4.97 -7.14 -9.39
N GLU A 30 -4.76 -7.90 -10.47
CA GLU A 30 -5.56 -9.09 -10.77
C GLU A 30 -5.43 -10.17 -9.67
N LEU A 31 -4.22 -10.38 -9.15
CA LEU A 31 -3.98 -11.31 -8.04
C LEU A 31 -4.64 -10.82 -6.74
N TYR A 32 -4.59 -9.50 -6.50
CA TYR A 32 -5.26 -8.88 -5.37
C TYR A 32 -6.78 -9.04 -5.46
N LYS A 33 -7.36 -8.76 -6.62
CA LYS A 33 -8.79 -8.89 -6.91
C LYS A 33 -9.29 -10.32 -6.72
N ALA A 34 -8.56 -11.31 -7.25
CA ALA A 34 -8.88 -12.73 -7.07
C ALA A 34 -8.91 -13.12 -5.57
N ARG A 35 -7.89 -12.70 -4.80
CA ARG A 35 -7.83 -12.97 -3.35
C ARG A 35 -8.92 -12.25 -2.57
N CYS A 36 -9.31 -11.05 -2.98
CA CYS A 36 -10.44 -10.32 -2.40
C CYS A 36 -11.75 -11.08 -2.64
N ALA A 37 -12.00 -11.55 -3.86
CA ALA A 37 -13.16 -12.36 -4.21
C ALA A 37 -13.21 -13.68 -3.43
N GLU A 38 -12.09 -14.40 -3.34
CA GLU A 38 -11.98 -15.66 -2.56
C GLU A 38 -12.31 -15.46 -1.07
N ARG A 39 -11.95 -14.29 -0.52
CA ARG A 39 -12.18 -13.97 0.89
C ARG A 39 -13.50 -13.25 1.14
N GLY A 40 -14.28 -12.95 0.09
CA GLY A 40 -15.50 -12.14 0.19
C GLY A 40 -15.25 -10.72 0.71
N VAL A 41 -14.04 -10.19 0.53
CA VAL A 41 -13.65 -8.85 1.01
C VAL A 41 -13.74 -7.86 -0.15
N SER A 42 -14.36 -6.70 0.12
CA SER A 42 -14.41 -5.60 -0.85
C SER A 42 -13.01 -5.03 -1.13
N GLU A 43 -12.76 -4.69 -2.39
CA GLU A 43 -11.50 -4.12 -2.83
C GLU A 43 -11.30 -2.72 -2.23
N HIS A 44 -10.09 -2.45 -1.74
CA HIS A 44 -9.76 -1.17 -1.15
C HIS A 44 -9.58 -0.11 -2.25
N HIS A 45 -10.30 1.02 -2.17
CA HIS A 45 -10.29 2.09 -3.19
C HIS A 45 -8.87 2.61 -3.55
N HIS A 46 -7.95 2.70 -2.59
CA HIS A 46 -6.55 3.05 -2.87
C HIS A 46 -5.72 2.01 -3.63
N ALA A 47 -6.13 0.73 -3.67
CA ALA A 47 -5.49 -0.34 -4.41
C ALA A 47 -5.99 -0.45 -5.86
N LEU A 48 -7.12 0.20 -6.17
CA LEU A 48 -7.67 0.24 -7.53
C LEU A 48 -6.69 0.89 -8.50
N PRO A 49 -6.46 0.31 -9.69
CA PRO A 49 -5.72 0.94 -10.78
C PRO A 49 -6.24 2.33 -11.08
N ARG A 50 -5.34 3.24 -11.46
CA ARG A 50 -5.72 4.60 -11.85
C ARG A 50 -6.59 4.67 -13.10
N THR A 51 -6.59 3.62 -13.91
CA THR A 51 -7.42 3.51 -15.12
C THR A 51 -8.88 3.17 -14.80
N LEU A 52 -9.17 2.74 -13.56
CA LEU A 52 -10.51 2.38 -13.08
C LEU A 52 -11.09 3.42 -12.10
N LEU A 53 -10.35 4.51 -11.85
CA LEU A 53 -10.78 5.68 -11.08
C LEU A 53 -11.22 6.79 -12.03
#